data_AF-A0A3M2JN35-F1
#
_entry.id   AF-A0A3M2JN35-F1
#
_cell.length_a   1.000
_cell.length_b   1.000
_cell.length_c   1.000
_cell.angle_alpha   90.00
_cell.angle_beta   90.00
_cell.angle_gamma   90.00
#
_symmetry.space_group_name_H-M   'P 1'
#
loop_
_entity.id
_entity.type
_entity.pdbx_description
1 polymer ?
#
loop_
_entity_poly.entity_id
_entity_poly.type
_entity_poly.pdbx_seq_one_letter_code
_entity_poly.pdbx_strand_id
1 'polypeptide(L)'
;MSGHMPLTDELGARLVHLDEQTFGSVRGSSFETWLSHRAEPQPYLTATENLGRQAVFSRATSLIAGELDESIARALAEPMPTWLGELVSVWHLRRSHVVTFNYDTLVECVLPTMEFCDWRTGSQFAWGSLLAFNPGGPAGSSYNEVQGSAAPVDTFRLWKLHGSTNWFWVPGDTSGASARRVMLPGAFRSPRPVDAEEYHWMAPGRERLLVPPSALKSPYYANPVTRETWSSGFRALRSADIVTLIGYSLPATDLTTAGMLGEALHGGVVREVRIVDICPEAVVERVRDLAPANVDVHAVSAVDPVASYAAELLADAARLLVAELRATSDDDASLLLVSWGDLARQGRSAPIVHLEQSDEGRSVHLHAGEMTTLQGAVGAPQFSSEPISLSTLRAAITNAERLTVSVAASDGRSTLIAAQPHHASTGYGDGRWWVLVPAGAAPAPVEHA
;
A
#
# COMPACT_ATOMS: atom_id res chain seq x y z
N MET A 1 4.03 10.95 -4.33
CA MET A 1 4.43 10.71 -2.92
C MET A 1 4.07 11.92 -2.09
N SER A 2 3.87 11.78 -0.78
CA SER A 2 3.66 12.94 0.10
C SER A 2 4.90 13.85 0.05
N GLY A 3 4.71 15.16 -0.14
CA GLY A 3 5.80 16.14 -0.13
C GLY A 3 6.52 16.28 1.23
N HIS A 4 6.06 15.57 2.26
CA HIS A 4 6.67 15.57 3.59
C HIS A 4 7.84 14.59 3.72
N MET A 5 7.91 13.57 2.87
CA MET A 5 8.94 12.54 2.95
C MET A 5 10.26 13.03 2.34
N PRO A 6 11.37 13.06 3.11
CA PRO A 6 12.64 13.57 2.61
C PRO A 6 13.28 12.61 1.60
N LEU A 7 13.96 13.17 0.61
CA LEU A 7 14.93 12.42 -0.20
C LEU A 7 16.18 12.08 0.64
N THR A 8 17.01 11.13 0.18
CA THR A 8 18.20 10.67 0.94
C THR A 8 19.16 11.81 1.29
N ASP A 9 19.46 12.72 0.36
CA ASP A 9 20.35 13.85 0.64
C ASP A 9 19.69 14.94 1.50
N GLU A 10 18.37 15.12 1.38
CA GLU A 10 17.61 16.02 2.26
C GLU A 10 17.64 15.52 3.70
N LEU A 11 17.55 14.20 3.90
CA LEU A 11 17.69 13.57 5.21
C LEU A 11 19.08 13.85 5.80
N GLY A 12 20.14 13.74 4.99
CA GLY A 12 21.49 14.13 5.38
C GLY A 12 21.58 15.60 5.81
N ALA A 13 20.97 16.51 5.05
CA ALA A 13 20.94 17.93 5.38
C ALA A 13 20.19 18.22 6.70
N ARG A 14 19.09 17.51 6.98
CA ARG A 14 18.36 17.62 8.26
C ARG A 14 19.21 17.13 9.43
N LEU A 15 19.92 16.02 9.29
CA LEU A 15 20.85 15.54 10.33
C LEU A 15 21.97 16.55 10.62
N VAL A 16 22.52 17.22 9.60
CA VAL A 16 23.49 18.30 9.79
C VAL A 16 22.92 19.46 10.60
N HIS A 17 21.64 19.79 10.40
CA HIS A 17 20.98 20.84 11.17
C HIS A 17 20.78 20.45 12.64
N LEU A 18 20.45 19.18 12.90
CA LEU A 18 20.27 18.66 14.26
C LEU A 18 21.58 18.58 15.06
N ASP A 19 22.68 18.21 14.40
CA ASP A 19 24.00 18.15 15.05
C ASP A 19 25.12 18.43 14.04
N GLU A 20 25.43 19.71 13.86
CA GLU A 20 26.49 20.16 12.96
C GLU A 20 27.88 19.66 13.40
N GLN A 21 28.11 19.48 14.70
CA GLN A 21 29.39 19.01 15.22
C GLN A 21 29.68 17.58 14.79
N THR A 22 28.66 16.71 14.81
CA THR A 22 28.79 15.29 14.44
C THR A 22 28.69 15.10 12.93
N PHE A 23 27.77 15.80 12.27
CA PHE A 23 27.39 15.53 10.88
C PHE A 23 27.89 16.57 9.87
N GLY A 24 28.54 17.66 10.28
CA GLY A 24 28.95 18.74 9.38
C GLY A 24 29.78 18.29 8.17
N SER A 25 30.53 17.20 8.29
CA SER A 25 31.30 16.57 7.19
C SER A 25 30.45 15.90 6.09
N VAL A 26 29.13 15.78 6.25
CA VAL A 26 28.21 15.37 5.18
C VAL A 26 28.23 16.42 4.06
N ARG A 27 28.39 17.71 4.39
CA ARG A 27 28.43 18.82 3.43
C ARG A 27 29.61 18.59 2.45
N GLY A 28 29.30 18.31 1.18
CA GLY A 28 30.30 18.09 0.13
C GLY A 28 30.38 16.67 -0.42
N SER A 29 29.54 15.75 0.06
CA SER A 29 29.37 14.40 -0.50
C SER A 29 27.89 14.00 -0.49
N SER A 30 27.52 12.96 -1.24
CA SER A 30 26.18 12.37 -1.08
C SER A 30 26.06 11.75 0.32
N PHE A 31 24.88 11.86 0.92
CA PHE A 31 24.65 11.35 2.27
C PHE A 31 24.87 9.84 2.35
N GLU A 32 24.48 9.11 1.30
CA GLU A 32 24.69 7.67 1.18
C GLU A 32 26.17 7.29 1.19
N THR A 33 27.01 7.98 0.40
CA THR A 33 28.47 7.72 0.39
C THR A 33 29.09 8.04 1.75
N TRP A 34 28.68 9.14 2.36
CA TRP A 34 29.15 9.53 3.69
C TRP A 34 28.81 8.50 4.77
N LEU A 35 27.58 7.96 4.73
CA LEU A 35 27.11 6.98 5.69
C LEU A 35 27.79 5.61 5.48
N SER A 36 27.97 5.23 4.22
CA SER A 36 28.69 4.00 3.82
C SER A 36 30.10 3.94 4.40
N HIS A 37 30.82 5.06 4.35
CA HIS A 37 32.21 5.14 4.84
C HIS A 37 32.34 4.96 6.37
N ARG A 38 31.24 5.14 7.10
CA ARG A 38 31.19 5.07 8.56
C ARG A 38 30.57 3.78 9.08
N ALA A 39 29.74 3.13 8.27
CA ALA A 39 29.13 1.85 8.61
C ALA A 39 30.17 0.74 8.82
N GLU A 40 31.32 0.84 8.14
CA GLU A 40 32.34 -0.21 8.14
C GLU A 40 33.69 0.20 8.72
N PRO A 41 34.39 -0.75 9.36
CA PRO A 41 35.79 -0.58 9.72
C PRO A 41 36.65 -0.30 8.48
N GLN A 42 37.40 0.79 8.52
CA GLN A 42 38.35 1.13 7.46
C GLN A 42 39.73 0.53 7.75
N PRO A 43 40.38 -0.09 6.76
CA PRO A 43 41.65 -0.79 6.97
C PRO A 43 42.82 0.12 7.32
N TYR A 44 42.70 1.42 7.00
CA TYR A 44 43.72 2.44 7.26
C TYR A 44 43.51 3.18 8.57
N LEU A 45 42.51 2.79 9.37
CA LEU A 45 42.21 3.38 10.67
C LEU A 45 42.48 2.39 11.79
N THR A 46 42.79 2.92 12.96
CA THR A 46 42.90 2.14 14.19
C THR A 46 41.53 1.60 14.63
N ALA A 47 41.54 0.59 15.50
CA ALA A 47 40.31 0.05 16.07
C ALA A 47 39.47 1.12 16.81
N THR A 48 40.13 2.02 17.57
CA THR A 48 39.47 3.11 18.29
C THR A 48 38.78 4.10 17.34
N GLU A 49 39.44 4.48 16.25
CA GLU A 49 38.85 5.38 15.25
C GLU A 49 37.66 4.73 14.54
N ASN A 50 37.76 3.43 14.23
CA ASN A 50 36.65 2.67 13.65
C ASN A 50 35.45 2.57 14.60
N LEU A 51 35.68 2.34 15.90
CA LEU A 51 34.61 2.38 16.91
C LEU A 51 33.97 3.78 17.01
N GLY A 52 34.77 4.85 16.93
CA GLY A 52 34.26 6.22 16.89
C GLY A 52 33.36 6.46 15.68
N ARG A 53 33.72 5.95 14.50
CA ARG A 53 32.89 6.02 13.29
C ARG A 53 31.59 5.23 13.42
N GLN A 54 31.67 4.03 13.99
CA GLN A 54 30.50 3.18 14.22
C GLN A 54 29.52 3.85 15.18
N ALA A 55 30.01 4.54 16.22
CA ALA A 55 29.17 5.33 17.12
C ALA A 55 28.44 6.46 16.38
N VAL A 56 29.11 7.18 15.48
CA VAL A 56 28.49 8.21 14.63
C VAL A 56 27.45 7.60 13.69
N PHE A 57 27.74 6.46 13.07
CA PHE A 57 26.82 5.74 12.19
C PHE A 57 25.56 5.28 12.95
N SER A 58 25.72 4.70 14.14
CA SER A 58 24.61 4.29 15.00
C SER A 58 23.72 5.49 15.35
N ARG A 59 24.34 6.61 15.73
CA ARG A 59 23.62 7.85 16.03
C ARG A 59 22.86 8.39 14.82
N ALA A 60 23.47 8.38 13.63
CA ALA A 60 22.80 8.77 12.40
C ALA A 60 21.55 7.92 12.14
N THR A 61 21.65 6.60 12.29
CA THR A 61 20.52 5.67 12.09
C THR A 61 19.38 5.95 13.06
N SER A 62 19.67 6.26 14.34
CA SER A 62 18.65 6.64 15.31
C SER A 62 17.96 7.97 14.96
N LEU A 63 18.71 8.97 14.51
CA LEU A 63 18.16 10.27 14.11
C LEU A 63 17.34 10.18 12.81
N ILE A 64 17.79 9.36 11.85
CA ILE A 64 17.02 9.01 10.65
C ILE A 64 15.64 8.49 11.04
N ALA A 65 15.56 7.58 12.01
CA ALA A 65 14.27 7.03 12.44
C ALA A 65 13.35 8.12 13.00
N GLY A 66 13.86 9.03 13.84
CA GLY A 66 13.08 10.14 14.40
C GLY A 66 12.57 11.12 13.32
N GLU A 67 13.43 11.50 12.38
CA GLU A 67 13.05 12.36 11.24
C GLU A 67 11.96 11.74 10.36
N LEU A 68 12.02 10.42 10.17
CA LEU A 68 11.00 9.68 9.43
C LEU A 68 9.69 9.61 10.22
N ASP A 69 9.73 9.39 11.54
CA ASP A 69 8.53 9.40 12.38
C ASP A 69 7.80 10.76 12.31
N GLU A 70 8.53 11.88 12.38
CA GLU A 70 7.97 13.22 12.24
C GLU A 70 7.39 13.48 10.83
N SER A 71 8.06 12.99 9.79
CA SER A 71 7.60 13.12 8.41
C SER A 71 6.33 12.29 8.15
N ILE A 72 6.25 11.09 8.73
CA ILE A 72 5.06 10.24 8.71
C ILE A 72 3.91 10.91 9.46
N ALA A 73 4.16 11.44 10.66
CA ALA A 73 3.13 12.12 11.45
C ALA A 73 2.53 13.32 10.68
N ARG A 74 3.37 14.11 10.00
CA ARG A 74 2.91 15.21 9.13
C ARG A 74 2.08 14.71 7.95
N ALA A 75 2.53 13.67 7.26
CA ALA A 75 1.78 13.09 6.16
C ALA A 75 0.42 12.51 6.60
N LEU A 76 0.36 11.89 7.77
CA LEU A 76 -0.87 11.34 8.34
C LEU A 76 -1.80 12.42 8.91
N ALA A 77 -1.31 13.61 9.24
CA ALA A 77 -2.17 14.72 9.62
C ALA A 77 -3.02 15.23 8.44
N GLU A 78 -2.57 15.00 7.21
CA GLU A 78 -3.30 15.37 6.00
C GLU A 78 -4.37 14.34 5.60
N PRO A 79 -5.35 14.74 4.76
CA PRO A 79 -6.24 13.78 4.10
C PRO A 79 -5.45 12.75 3.30
N MET A 80 -5.90 11.50 3.32
CA MET A 80 -5.35 10.48 2.42
C MET A 80 -5.54 10.91 0.97
N PRO A 81 -4.49 10.90 0.13
CA PRO A 81 -4.65 11.17 -1.29
C PRO A 81 -5.62 10.17 -1.94
N THR A 82 -6.58 10.66 -2.73
CA THR A 82 -7.59 9.80 -3.38
C THR A 82 -6.96 8.67 -4.19
N TRP A 83 -5.92 8.99 -4.98
CA TRP A 83 -5.21 8.02 -5.80
C TRP A 83 -4.58 6.89 -4.97
N LEU A 84 -4.19 7.13 -3.71
CA LEU A 84 -3.56 6.12 -2.86
C LEU A 84 -4.60 5.08 -2.40
N GLY A 85 -5.78 5.53 -1.97
CA GLY A 85 -6.88 4.63 -1.62
C GLY A 85 -7.37 3.82 -2.82
N GLU A 86 -7.46 4.45 -3.99
CA GLU A 86 -7.82 3.77 -5.24
C GLU A 86 -6.77 2.74 -5.64
N LEU A 87 -5.48 3.10 -5.57
CA LEU A 87 -4.37 2.21 -5.89
C LEU A 87 -4.34 0.97 -4.98
N VAL A 88 -4.49 1.16 -3.66
CA VAL A 88 -4.55 0.05 -2.70
C VAL A 88 -5.76 -0.85 -2.95
N SER A 89 -6.90 -0.28 -3.34
CA SER A 89 -8.10 -1.05 -3.71
C SER A 89 -7.83 -1.94 -4.93
N VAL A 90 -7.19 -1.40 -5.97
CA VAL A 90 -6.83 -2.17 -7.17
C VAL A 90 -5.74 -3.21 -6.88
N TRP A 91 -4.76 -2.89 -6.03
CA TRP A 91 -3.77 -3.87 -5.57
C TRP A 91 -4.44 -5.04 -4.85
N HIS A 92 -5.38 -4.77 -3.94
CA HIS A 92 -6.14 -5.83 -3.28
C HIS A 92 -6.90 -6.69 -4.29
N LEU A 93 -7.63 -6.06 -5.22
CA LEU A 93 -8.40 -6.77 -6.26
C LEU A 93 -7.53 -7.70 -7.11
N ARG A 94 -6.37 -7.20 -7.55
CA ARG A 94 -5.41 -7.95 -8.39
C ARG A 94 -4.49 -8.86 -7.59
N ARG A 95 -4.53 -8.79 -6.26
CA ARG A 95 -3.60 -9.47 -5.34
C ARG A 95 -2.14 -9.20 -5.69
N SER A 96 -1.84 -7.94 -5.98
CA SER A 96 -0.53 -7.52 -6.44
C SER A 96 0.58 -7.83 -5.44
N HIS A 97 1.80 -8.03 -5.92
CA HIS A 97 2.98 -7.98 -5.07
C HIS A 97 3.59 -6.58 -5.15
N VAL A 98 3.78 -5.95 -3.99
CA VAL A 98 4.34 -4.61 -3.84
C VAL A 98 5.66 -4.75 -3.11
N VAL A 99 6.77 -4.52 -3.81
CA VAL A 99 8.10 -4.45 -3.21
C VAL A 99 8.41 -2.99 -2.93
N THR A 100 8.83 -2.67 -1.70
CA THR A 100 9.16 -1.30 -1.32
C THR A 100 10.49 -1.20 -0.58
N PHE A 101 11.19 -0.11 -0.87
CA PHE A 101 12.43 0.31 -0.21
C PHE A 101 12.18 1.39 0.85
N ASN A 102 10.94 1.86 0.97
CA ASN A 102 10.56 2.87 1.92
C ASN A 102 10.48 2.30 3.33
N TYR A 103 10.98 3.06 4.31
CA TYR A 103 10.86 2.73 5.73
C TYR A 103 9.48 3.07 6.30
N ASP A 104 8.80 4.06 5.70
CA ASP A 104 7.54 4.62 6.19
C ASP A 104 6.39 3.62 6.17
N THR A 105 5.36 3.89 6.97
CA THR A 105 4.19 3.01 7.14
C THR A 105 2.93 3.53 6.43
N LEU A 106 3.07 4.46 5.48
CA LEU A 106 1.92 5.16 4.90
C LEU A 106 0.98 4.23 4.14
N VAL A 107 1.52 3.22 3.44
CA VAL A 107 0.70 2.20 2.74
C VAL A 107 -0.09 1.36 3.74
N GLU A 108 0.54 0.94 4.84
CA GLU A 108 -0.17 0.17 5.87
C GLU A 108 -1.22 1.00 6.60
N CYS A 109 -0.98 2.30 6.79
CA CYS A 109 -1.92 3.25 7.40
C CYS A 109 -3.17 3.49 6.53
N VAL A 110 -3.15 3.17 5.23
CA VAL A 110 -4.35 3.20 4.37
C VAL A 110 -5.44 2.28 4.88
N LEU A 111 -5.07 1.10 5.39
CA LEU A 111 -6.02 0.08 5.83
C LEU A 111 -6.92 0.55 6.99
N PRO A 112 -6.37 1.03 8.13
CA PRO A 112 -7.21 1.60 9.18
C PRO A 112 -7.92 2.88 8.73
N THR A 113 -7.35 3.69 7.83
CA THR A 113 -8.04 4.87 7.26
C THR A 113 -9.30 4.49 6.50
N MET A 114 -9.23 3.44 5.67
CA MET A 114 -10.36 2.97 4.89
C MET A 114 -11.28 2.05 5.68
N GLU A 115 -10.90 1.65 6.89
CA GLU A 115 -11.42 0.48 7.62
C GLU A 115 -11.56 -0.74 6.69
N PHE A 116 -10.46 -1.00 5.98
CA PHE A 116 -10.41 -1.93 4.86
C PHE A 116 -10.82 -3.35 5.28
N CYS A 117 -11.70 -3.97 4.49
CA CYS A 117 -12.04 -5.37 4.65
C CYS A 117 -12.06 -6.08 3.30
N ASP A 118 -11.93 -7.41 3.32
CA ASP A 118 -12.10 -8.21 2.12
C ASP A 118 -13.59 -8.28 1.80
N TRP A 119 -14.00 -7.58 0.73
CA TRP A 119 -15.40 -7.55 0.30
C TRP A 119 -15.94 -8.94 0.02
N ARG A 120 -15.12 -9.90 -0.43
CA ARG A 120 -15.57 -11.27 -0.75
C ARG A 120 -15.97 -12.07 0.46
N THR A 121 -15.26 -11.88 1.56
CA THR A 121 -15.47 -12.65 2.79
C THR A 121 -16.13 -11.83 3.89
N GLY A 122 -16.23 -10.51 3.73
CA GLY A 122 -16.64 -9.58 4.78
C GLY A 122 -15.66 -9.52 5.97
N SER A 123 -14.46 -10.10 5.82
CA SER A 123 -13.51 -10.24 6.93
C SER A 123 -12.65 -9.00 7.09
N GLN A 124 -12.51 -8.54 8.34
CA GLN A 124 -11.65 -7.40 8.64
C GLN A 124 -10.19 -7.72 8.32
N PHE A 125 -9.51 -6.74 7.72
CA PHE A 125 -8.13 -6.89 7.35
C PHE A 125 -7.18 -6.55 8.50
N ALA A 126 -6.48 -7.54 9.05
CA ALA A 126 -5.34 -7.28 9.92
C ALA A 126 -4.15 -6.85 9.05
N TRP A 127 -3.68 -5.61 9.21
CA TRP A 127 -2.59 -5.04 8.39
C TRP A 127 -1.30 -5.86 8.41
N GLY A 128 -1.03 -6.63 9.47
CA GLY A 128 0.08 -7.59 9.53
C GLY A 128 0.04 -8.65 8.41
N SER A 129 -1.16 -8.97 7.90
CA SER A 129 -1.34 -9.90 6.78
C SER A 129 -0.77 -9.37 5.45
N LEU A 130 -0.63 -8.04 5.29
CA LEU A 130 0.07 -7.46 4.14
C LEU A 130 1.53 -7.91 4.09
N LEU A 131 2.15 -8.00 5.27
CA LEU A 131 3.56 -8.32 5.46
C LEU A 131 3.81 -9.82 5.59
N ALA A 132 2.81 -10.66 5.33
CA ALA A 132 2.82 -12.09 5.64
C ALA A 132 3.24 -12.36 7.11
N PHE A 133 2.87 -11.46 8.03
CA PHE A 133 3.22 -11.47 9.44
C PHE A 133 4.73 -11.45 9.74
N ASN A 134 5.55 -10.94 8.83
CA ASN A 134 7.00 -10.82 8.99
C ASN A 134 7.44 -9.34 9.12
N PRO A 135 8.20 -8.95 10.17
CA PRO A 135 8.49 -9.71 11.38
C PRO A 135 7.24 -9.93 12.24
N GLY A 136 7.33 -10.89 13.15
CA GLY A 136 6.25 -11.22 14.09
C GLY A 136 5.79 -10.02 14.92
N GLY A 137 4.55 -10.02 15.40
CA GLY A 137 4.01 -8.95 16.25
C GLY A 137 4.61 -8.88 17.66
N PRO A 138 4.03 -8.08 18.58
CA PRO A 138 4.43 -8.02 19.99
C PRO A 138 4.52 -9.42 20.65
N ALA A 139 5.26 -9.55 21.76
CA ALA A 139 5.48 -10.83 22.42
C ALA A 139 4.14 -11.50 22.80
N GLY A 140 3.87 -12.69 22.26
CA GLY A 140 2.58 -13.40 22.42
C GLY A 140 1.48 -13.02 21.42
N SER A 141 1.71 -12.01 20.57
CA SER A 141 0.81 -11.66 19.45
C SER A 141 0.87 -12.67 18.31
N SER A 142 1.88 -13.55 18.24
CA SER A 142 1.77 -14.75 17.40
C SER A 142 0.70 -15.72 17.91
N TYR A 143 0.19 -15.55 19.14
CA TYR A 143 -0.90 -16.35 19.72
C TYR A 143 -2.22 -15.57 19.85
N ASN A 144 -2.21 -14.25 20.03
CA ASN A 144 -3.42 -13.41 20.03
C ASN A 144 -3.82 -12.88 18.63
N GLU A 145 -2.92 -12.84 17.63
CA GLU A 145 -3.29 -12.85 16.19
C GLU A 145 -3.85 -14.23 15.79
N VAL A 146 -3.67 -15.28 16.62
CA VAL A 146 -4.19 -16.64 16.42
C VAL A 146 -5.53 -16.89 17.14
N GLN A 147 -5.89 -16.14 18.17
CA GLN A 147 -7.25 -16.18 18.74
C GLN A 147 -8.29 -15.36 17.94
N GLY A 148 -7.85 -14.70 16.87
CA GLY A 148 -8.72 -14.18 15.81
C GLY A 148 -8.38 -14.78 14.45
N SER A 149 -8.48 -16.11 14.30
CA SER A 149 -8.87 -16.82 13.06
C SER A 149 -8.69 -16.13 11.69
N ALA A 150 -7.52 -15.61 11.34
CA ALA A 150 -7.28 -15.14 9.98
C ALA A 150 -6.10 -15.88 9.39
N ALA A 151 -6.40 -16.95 8.64
CA ALA A 151 -5.49 -17.40 7.59
C ALA A 151 -5.05 -16.17 6.77
N PRO A 152 -3.85 -16.19 6.13
CA PRO A 152 -3.42 -15.08 5.29
C PRO A 152 -4.55 -14.65 4.36
N VAL A 153 -5.07 -13.42 4.56
CA VAL A 153 -6.15 -12.92 3.72
C VAL A 153 -5.64 -12.84 2.29
N ASP A 154 -6.50 -13.20 1.36
CA ASP A 154 -6.16 -13.32 -0.06
C ASP A 154 -6.18 -11.94 -0.73
N THR A 155 -5.08 -11.22 -0.57
CA THR A 155 -4.89 -9.80 -0.91
C THR A 155 -3.52 -9.55 -1.55
N PHE A 156 -3.19 -8.28 -1.77
CA PHE A 156 -1.84 -7.86 -2.12
C PHE A 156 -0.84 -8.13 -0.99
N ARG A 157 0.43 -8.35 -1.37
CA ARG A 157 1.54 -8.53 -0.41
C ARG A 157 2.49 -7.35 -0.48
N LEU A 158 2.93 -6.88 0.68
CA LEU A 158 3.87 -5.78 0.83
C LEU A 158 5.21 -6.30 1.37
N TRP A 159 6.26 -6.23 0.56
CA TRP A 159 7.61 -6.69 0.88
C TRP A 159 8.51 -5.50 1.19
N LYS A 160 8.76 -5.24 2.48
CA LYS A 160 9.61 -4.14 2.95
C LYS A 160 11.08 -4.55 3.03
N LEU A 161 11.82 -4.24 1.97
CA LEU A 161 13.19 -4.74 1.80
C LEU A 161 14.22 -4.07 2.71
N HIS A 162 13.97 -2.83 3.13
CA HIS A 162 14.88 -2.07 3.99
C HIS A 162 14.39 -1.99 5.45
N GLY A 163 13.45 -2.85 5.84
CA GLY A 163 12.80 -2.79 7.13
C GLY A 163 11.73 -1.72 7.18
N SER A 164 11.36 -1.28 8.38
CA SER A 164 10.36 -0.24 8.56
C SER A 164 10.58 0.52 9.86
N THR A 165 10.07 1.75 9.94
CA THR A 165 10.06 2.49 11.20
C THR A 165 9.40 1.66 12.29
N ASN A 166 8.24 1.03 12.07
CA ASN A 166 7.61 0.19 13.12
C ASN A 166 8.24 -1.21 13.34
N TRP A 167 9.43 -1.50 12.82
CA TRP A 167 10.15 -2.77 13.06
C TRP A 167 11.28 -2.56 14.04
N PHE A 168 11.46 -3.51 14.96
CA PHE A 168 12.41 -3.45 16.06
C PHE A 168 13.17 -4.76 16.20
N TRP A 169 14.45 -4.70 16.56
CA TRP A 169 15.31 -5.87 16.77
C TRP A 169 16.40 -5.59 17.79
N VAL A 170 17.10 -6.62 18.24
CA VAL A 170 18.35 -6.46 18.98
C VAL A 170 19.49 -6.42 17.95
N PRO A 171 20.27 -5.32 17.86
CA PRO A 171 21.39 -5.24 16.93
C PRO A 171 22.37 -6.41 17.10
N GLY A 172 22.78 -7.01 15.98
CA GLY A 172 23.67 -8.17 15.98
C GLY A 172 22.98 -9.51 16.21
N ASP A 173 21.67 -9.54 16.44
CA ASP A 173 20.90 -10.78 16.43
C ASP A 173 20.87 -11.39 15.03
N THR A 174 21.66 -12.44 14.84
CA THR A 174 21.74 -13.20 13.59
C THR A 174 20.65 -14.26 13.47
N SER A 175 19.90 -14.55 14.53
CA SER A 175 18.81 -15.53 14.51
C SER A 175 17.51 -14.94 13.95
N GLY A 176 17.35 -13.62 14.02
CA GLY A 176 16.11 -12.92 13.69
C GLY A 176 15.01 -13.06 14.76
N ALA A 177 15.24 -13.81 15.85
CA ALA A 177 14.25 -14.04 16.90
C ALA A 177 13.87 -12.78 17.68
N SER A 178 14.75 -11.78 17.71
CA SER A 178 14.47 -10.49 18.34
C SER A 178 13.63 -9.56 17.47
N ALA A 179 13.58 -9.81 16.15
CA ALA A 179 12.90 -8.96 15.20
C ALA A 179 11.39 -9.04 15.41
N ARG A 180 10.77 -7.88 15.58
CA ARG A 180 9.34 -7.76 15.84
C ARG A 180 8.80 -6.45 15.30
N ARG A 181 7.50 -6.46 15.08
CA ARG A 181 6.72 -5.31 14.69
C ARG A 181 6.05 -4.69 15.91
N VAL A 182 5.81 -3.39 15.86
CA VAL A 182 4.95 -2.66 16.81
C VAL A 182 3.77 -2.02 16.07
N MET A 183 2.94 -1.28 16.80
CA MET A 183 1.75 -0.66 16.22
C MET A 183 2.08 0.37 15.14
N LEU A 184 1.12 0.60 14.25
CA LEU A 184 1.16 1.67 13.26
C LEU A 184 1.01 3.04 13.96
N PRO A 185 1.57 4.12 13.40
CA PRO A 185 1.45 5.49 13.93
C PRO A 185 0.10 6.15 13.63
N GLY A 186 -0.98 5.36 13.57
CA GLY A 186 -2.36 5.83 13.36
C GLY A 186 -2.85 5.67 11.91
N ALA A 187 -3.69 6.63 11.51
CA ALA A 187 -4.39 6.67 10.23
C ALA A 187 -4.36 8.11 9.67
N PHE A 188 -4.59 8.28 8.37
CA PHE A 188 -4.75 9.62 7.78
C PHE A 188 -5.89 10.41 8.46
N ARG A 189 -5.67 11.71 8.71
CA ARG A 189 -6.46 12.61 9.57
C ARG A 189 -6.57 12.20 11.04
N SER A 190 -5.88 11.15 11.45
CA SER A 190 -5.86 10.66 12.84
C SER A 190 -4.49 10.08 13.16
N PRO A 191 -3.41 10.88 13.02
CA PRO A 191 -2.08 10.44 13.40
C PRO A 191 -2.07 10.13 14.89
N ARG A 192 -1.43 9.02 15.25
CA ARG A 192 -1.13 8.67 16.63
C ARG A 192 0.38 8.80 16.79
N PRO A 193 0.88 9.94 17.30
CA PRO A 193 2.28 10.03 17.66
C PRO A 193 2.56 8.98 18.73
N VAL A 194 3.52 8.10 18.45
CA VAL A 194 4.07 7.16 19.44
C VAL A 194 5.39 7.77 19.88
N ASP A 195 5.47 8.15 21.14
CA ASP A 195 6.69 8.74 21.69
C ASP A 195 7.76 7.66 21.97
N ALA A 196 8.98 8.11 22.24
CA ALA A 196 10.11 7.22 22.49
C ALA A 196 9.91 6.32 23.72
N GLU A 197 9.16 6.77 24.72
CA GLU A 197 8.89 6.01 25.93
C GLU A 197 7.92 4.86 25.62
N GLU A 198 6.86 5.12 24.87
CA GLU A 198 5.94 4.08 24.41
C GLU A 198 6.66 3.03 23.55
N TYR A 199 7.54 3.44 22.64
CA TYR A 199 8.36 2.46 21.89
C TYR A 199 9.26 1.62 22.80
N HIS A 200 9.84 2.23 23.84
CA HIS A 200 10.63 1.50 24.83
C HIS A 200 9.79 0.46 25.58
N TRP A 201 8.57 0.81 26.00
CA TRP A 201 7.63 -0.11 26.64
C TRP A 201 7.18 -1.22 25.69
N MET A 202 6.89 -0.88 24.45
CA MET A 202 6.46 -1.86 23.46
C MET A 202 7.60 -2.82 23.15
N ALA A 203 8.79 -2.32 22.81
CA ALA A 203 9.93 -3.10 22.34
C ALA A 203 11.16 -2.92 23.25
N PRO A 204 11.11 -3.38 24.51
CA PRO A 204 12.19 -3.15 25.46
C PRO A 204 13.49 -3.81 25.00
N GLY A 205 14.59 -3.07 25.15
CA GLY A 205 15.95 -3.50 24.78
C GLY A 205 16.17 -3.68 23.27
N ARG A 206 15.28 -3.14 22.43
CA ARG A 206 15.39 -3.23 20.98
C ARG A 206 15.54 -1.84 20.35
N GLU A 207 16.14 -1.83 19.18
CA GLU A 207 16.30 -0.67 18.33
C GLU A 207 15.52 -0.84 17.03
N ARG A 208 15.35 0.24 16.27
CA ARG A 208 14.68 0.21 14.97
C ARG A 208 15.45 -0.68 13.99
N LEU A 209 14.75 -1.59 13.30
CA LEU A 209 15.30 -2.41 12.22
C LEU A 209 15.15 -1.65 10.90
N LEU A 210 16.14 -0.80 10.61
CA LEU A 210 16.28 -0.07 9.36
C LEU A 210 17.57 -0.53 8.68
N VAL A 211 17.47 -0.94 7.41
CA VAL A 211 18.64 -1.14 6.56
C VAL A 211 19.07 0.25 6.10
N PRO A 212 20.20 0.80 6.55
CA PRO A 212 20.61 2.17 6.24
C PRO A 212 20.77 2.39 4.71
N PRO A 213 20.69 3.65 4.24
CA PRO A 213 21.14 4.03 2.90
C PRO A 213 22.68 4.02 2.87
N SER A 214 23.27 2.83 2.91
CA SER A 214 24.70 2.59 2.72
C SER A 214 24.93 1.56 1.62
N ALA A 215 26.09 1.65 0.96
CA ALA A 215 26.50 0.75 -0.11
C ALA A 215 26.65 -0.71 0.36
N LEU A 216 27.04 -0.91 1.61
CA LEU A 216 27.18 -2.24 2.21
C LEU A 216 26.06 -2.45 3.23
N LYS A 217 25.25 -3.46 2.95
CA LYS A 217 24.01 -3.82 3.69
C LYS A 217 24.08 -5.25 4.24
N SER A 218 25.18 -5.96 3.99
CA SER A 218 25.37 -7.40 4.24
C SER A 218 25.05 -7.86 5.67
N PRO A 219 25.41 -7.12 6.74
CA PRO A 219 25.06 -7.54 8.11
C PRO A 219 23.54 -7.58 8.35
N TYR A 220 22.78 -6.71 7.71
CA TYR A 220 21.32 -6.66 7.84
C TYR A 220 20.63 -7.78 7.04
N TYR A 221 21.25 -8.22 5.94
CA TYR A 221 20.78 -9.36 5.13
C TYR A 221 21.15 -10.72 5.74
N ALA A 222 22.04 -10.75 6.74
CA ALA A 222 22.31 -11.96 7.51
C ALA A 222 21.10 -12.37 8.37
N ASN A 223 20.25 -11.42 8.75
CA ASN A 223 19.03 -11.67 9.52
C ASN A 223 18.00 -12.48 8.69
N PRO A 224 17.52 -13.64 9.18
CA PRO A 224 16.56 -14.48 8.48
C PRO A 224 15.25 -13.79 8.09
N VAL A 225 14.76 -12.85 8.91
CA VAL A 225 13.56 -12.05 8.60
C VAL A 225 13.77 -11.25 7.32
N THR A 226 14.88 -10.50 7.26
CA THR A 226 15.23 -9.70 6.09
C THR A 226 15.46 -10.60 4.88
N ARG A 227 16.20 -11.71 5.05
CA ARG A 227 16.47 -12.66 3.97
C ARG A 227 15.19 -13.25 3.37
N GLU A 228 14.23 -13.65 4.21
CA GLU A 228 12.95 -14.18 3.72
C GLU A 228 12.17 -13.10 2.97
N THR A 229 12.10 -11.88 3.48
CA THR A 229 11.42 -10.77 2.80
C THR A 229 12.04 -10.47 1.43
N TRP A 230 13.37 -10.47 1.33
CA TRP A 230 14.09 -10.32 0.06
C TRP A 230 13.84 -11.49 -0.89
N SER A 231 13.94 -12.73 -0.40
CA SER A 231 13.70 -13.93 -1.19
C SER A 231 12.26 -13.98 -1.72
N SER A 232 11.28 -13.64 -0.90
CA SER A 232 9.87 -13.57 -1.30
C SER A 232 9.60 -12.43 -2.29
N GLY A 233 10.21 -11.25 -2.09
CA GLY A 233 10.18 -10.16 -3.06
C GLY A 233 10.76 -10.56 -4.42
N PHE A 234 11.91 -11.24 -4.42
CA PHE A 234 12.55 -11.74 -5.64
C PHE A 234 11.69 -12.78 -6.37
N ARG A 235 11.12 -13.76 -5.65
CA ARG A 235 10.21 -14.75 -6.26
C ARG A 235 9.01 -14.06 -6.91
N ALA A 236 8.42 -13.07 -6.24
CA ALA A 236 7.30 -12.30 -6.75
C ALA A 236 7.67 -11.51 -8.02
N LEU A 237 8.83 -10.85 -8.04
CA LEU A 237 9.34 -10.16 -9.23
C LEU A 237 9.55 -11.13 -10.40
N ARG A 238 10.16 -12.28 -10.14
CA ARG A 238 10.47 -13.28 -11.17
C ARG A 238 9.21 -13.92 -11.77
N SER A 239 8.13 -14.05 -11.00
CA SER A 239 6.85 -14.62 -11.47
C SER A 239 5.91 -13.60 -12.10
N ALA A 240 6.24 -12.31 -12.08
CA ALA A 240 5.37 -11.27 -12.62
C ALA A 240 5.44 -11.21 -14.15
N ASP A 241 4.30 -11.03 -14.81
CA ASP A 241 4.28 -10.73 -16.25
C ASP A 241 4.67 -9.26 -16.51
N ILE A 242 4.29 -8.36 -15.61
CA ILE A 242 4.52 -6.91 -15.71
C ILE A 242 5.13 -6.42 -14.40
N VAL A 243 6.23 -5.69 -14.49
CA VAL A 243 6.88 -5.03 -13.35
C VAL A 243 6.72 -3.52 -13.49
N THR A 244 6.23 -2.83 -12.47
CA THR A 244 6.14 -1.36 -12.46
C THR A 244 7.06 -0.77 -11.39
N LEU A 245 7.98 0.10 -11.80
CA LEU A 245 8.84 0.85 -10.89
C LEU A 245 8.21 2.21 -10.62
N ILE A 246 7.88 2.49 -9.36
CA ILE A 246 7.18 3.72 -8.95
C ILE A 246 8.11 4.57 -8.08
N GLY A 247 8.54 5.71 -8.59
CA GLY A 247 9.35 6.68 -7.86
C GLY A 247 10.67 6.11 -7.31
N TYR A 248 11.21 5.09 -7.97
CA TYR A 248 12.46 4.45 -7.59
C TYR A 248 13.51 4.72 -8.66
N SER A 249 14.53 5.48 -8.28
CA SER A 249 15.56 5.97 -9.21
C SER A 249 16.55 4.88 -9.66
N LEU A 250 16.54 3.70 -9.03
CA LEU A 250 17.53 2.63 -9.28
C LEU A 250 18.97 3.20 -9.27
N PRO A 251 19.44 3.73 -8.13
CA PRO A 251 20.74 4.38 -8.07
C PRO A 251 21.87 3.36 -8.29
N ALA A 252 22.98 3.81 -8.90
CA ALA A 252 24.12 2.95 -9.26
C ALA A 252 24.77 2.24 -8.05
N THR A 253 24.58 2.78 -6.84
CA THR A 253 25.08 2.21 -5.59
C THR A 253 24.22 1.08 -5.04
N ASP A 254 22.96 0.93 -5.48
CA ASP A 254 22.05 -0.13 -5.00
C ASP A 254 22.22 -1.43 -5.79
N LEU A 255 23.44 -1.97 -5.74
CA LEU A 255 23.85 -3.17 -6.48
C LEU A 255 23.00 -4.39 -6.17
N THR A 256 22.49 -4.51 -4.93
CA THR A 256 21.68 -5.66 -4.52
C THR A 256 20.33 -5.65 -5.24
N THR A 257 19.66 -4.49 -5.29
CA THR A 257 18.40 -4.34 -6.02
C THR A 257 18.60 -4.47 -7.53
N ALA A 258 19.64 -3.85 -8.08
CA ALA A 258 19.96 -3.94 -9.50
C ALA A 258 20.22 -5.40 -9.92
N GLY A 259 21.00 -6.15 -9.12
CA GLY A 259 21.22 -7.59 -9.33
C GLY A 259 19.94 -8.40 -9.24
N MET A 260 19.12 -8.19 -8.20
CA MET A 260 17.83 -8.86 -8.03
C MET A 260 16.89 -8.61 -9.21
N LEU A 261 16.79 -7.37 -9.69
CA LEU A 261 15.96 -7.01 -10.84
C LEU A 261 16.52 -7.65 -12.12
N GLY A 262 17.82 -7.52 -12.39
CA GLY A 262 18.45 -8.11 -13.57
C GLY A 262 18.27 -9.64 -13.62
N GLU A 263 18.46 -10.34 -12.51
CA GLU A 263 18.23 -11.78 -12.40
C GLU A 263 16.75 -12.15 -12.61
N ALA A 264 15.82 -11.36 -12.08
CA ALA A 264 14.39 -11.59 -12.26
C ALA A 264 13.96 -11.38 -13.73
N LEU A 265 14.51 -10.37 -14.41
CA LEU A 265 14.21 -10.09 -15.81
C LEU A 265 14.81 -11.14 -16.76
N HIS A 266 16.01 -11.65 -16.49
CA HIS A 266 16.63 -12.69 -17.32
C HIS A 266 16.07 -14.09 -17.07
N GLY A 267 15.71 -14.40 -15.82
CA GLY A 267 15.29 -15.74 -15.40
C GLY A 267 13.79 -15.92 -15.19
N GLY A 268 13.00 -14.87 -15.39
CA GLY A 268 11.56 -14.82 -15.11
C GLY A 268 10.67 -14.81 -16.36
N VAL A 269 9.39 -14.50 -16.14
CA VAL A 269 8.36 -14.40 -17.20
C VAL A 269 7.99 -12.95 -17.53
N VAL A 270 8.75 -11.98 -16.98
CA VAL A 270 8.51 -10.56 -17.18
C VAL A 270 8.59 -10.24 -18.67
N ARG A 271 7.51 -9.66 -19.22
CA ARG A 271 7.43 -9.21 -20.61
C ARG A 271 7.52 -7.69 -20.74
N GLU A 272 7.23 -6.98 -19.66
CA GLU A 272 7.02 -5.54 -19.67
C GLU A 272 7.49 -4.92 -18.35
N VAL A 273 8.24 -3.82 -18.45
CA VAL A 273 8.64 -2.98 -17.34
C VAL A 273 8.18 -1.55 -17.55
N ARG A 274 7.31 -1.07 -16.66
CA ARG A 274 6.76 0.29 -16.67
C ARG A 274 7.49 1.18 -15.69
N ILE A 275 7.94 2.35 -16.13
CA ILE A 275 8.60 3.34 -15.28
C ILE A 275 7.64 4.48 -14.97
N VAL A 276 7.28 4.64 -13.69
CA VAL A 276 6.39 5.68 -13.17
C VAL A 276 7.22 6.58 -12.26
N ASP A 277 7.90 7.55 -12.84
CA ASP A 277 8.83 8.44 -12.15
C ASP A 277 8.70 9.87 -12.67
N ILE A 278 9.11 10.86 -11.87
CA ILE A 278 9.14 12.28 -12.26
C ILE A 278 10.22 12.52 -13.32
N CYS A 279 11.32 11.76 -13.28
CA CYS A 279 12.44 11.81 -14.22
C CYS A 279 12.68 10.41 -14.82
N PRO A 280 11.76 9.88 -15.63
CA PRO A 280 11.75 8.47 -16.00
C PRO A 280 12.87 8.08 -16.98
N GLU A 281 13.41 9.00 -17.77
CA GLU A 281 14.35 8.71 -18.86
C GLU A 281 15.61 7.99 -18.36
N ALA A 282 16.22 8.52 -17.29
CA ALA A 282 17.43 7.94 -16.72
C ALA A 282 17.17 6.56 -16.09
N VAL A 283 15.96 6.32 -15.57
CA VAL A 283 15.57 5.02 -15.00
C VAL A 283 15.32 4.02 -16.12
N VAL A 284 14.67 4.43 -17.22
CA VAL A 284 14.47 3.60 -18.41
C VAL A 284 15.81 3.10 -18.97
N GLU A 285 16.81 3.98 -19.10
CA GLU A 285 18.15 3.59 -19.56
C GLU A 285 18.79 2.54 -18.64
N ARG A 286 18.79 2.77 -17.32
CA ARG A 286 19.35 1.81 -16.34
C ARG A 286 18.63 0.47 -16.36
N VAL A 287 17.31 0.46 -16.53
CA VAL A 287 16.54 -0.79 -16.60
C VAL A 287 16.84 -1.52 -17.91
N ARG A 288 16.98 -0.82 -19.04
CA ARG A 288 17.37 -1.42 -20.33
C ARG A 288 18.74 -2.07 -20.28
N ASP A 289 19.69 -1.49 -19.53
CA ASP A 289 21.01 -2.09 -19.32
C ASP A 289 20.95 -3.41 -18.53
N LEU A 290 19.90 -3.60 -17.72
CA LEU A 290 19.67 -4.81 -16.91
C LEU A 290 18.73 -5.82 -17.57
N ALA A 291 17.92 -5.40 -18.55
CA ALA A 291 16.87 -6.21 -19.14
C ALA A 291 17.36 -6.93 -20.41
N PRO A 292 16.93 -8.17 -20.67
CA PRO A 292 17.15 -8.79 -21.96
C PRO A 292 16.31 -8.09 -23.05
N ALA A 293 16.75 -8.16 -24.31
CA ALA A 293 16.16 -7.42 -25.43
C ALA A 293 14.67 -7.73 -25.72
N ASN A 294 14.13 -8.81 -25.18
CA ASN A 294 12.73 -9.22 -25.35
C ASN A 294 11.78 -8.61 -24.31
N VAL A 295 12.29 -7.87 -23.33
CA VAL A 295 11.48 -7.18 -22.33
C VAL A 295 11.22 -5.76 -22.83
N ASP A 296 9.94 -5.39 -22.94
CA ASP A 296 9.58 -4.02 -23.28
C ASP A 296 9.77 -3.10 -22.06
N VAL A 297 10.48 -1.99 -22.23
CA VAL A 297 10.77 -1.03 -21.15
C VAL A 297 10.36 0.36 -21.61
N HIS A 298 9.38 0.94 -20.94
CA HIS A 298 8.83 2.24 -21.29
C HIS A 298 8.41 3.07 -20.07
N ALA A 299 8.36 4.39 -20.27
CA ALA A 299 7.93 5.35 -19.26
C ALA A 299 6.44 5.65 -19.36
N VAL A 300 5.80 5.86 -18.22
CA VAL A 300 4.46 6.45 -18.13
C VAL A 300 4.61 7.96 -18.01
N SER A 301 4.49 8.65 -19.14
CA SER A 301 4.68 10.11 -19.22
C SER A 301 3.43 10.84 -18.73
N ALA A 302 3.51 11.50 -17.58
CA ALA A 302 2.47 12.39 -17.06
C ALA A 302 3.02 13.45 -16.10
N VAL A 303 2.25 14.53 -15.88
CA VAL A 303 2.61 15.61 -14.93
C VAL A 303 2.61 15.11 -13.48
N ASP A 304 1.68 14.23 -13.13
CA ASP A 304 1.69 13.45 -11.89
C ASP A 304 1.71 11.96 -12.25
N PRO A 305 2.92 11.35 -12.40
CA PRO A 305 3.07 9.98 -12.87
C PRO A 305 2.31 8.97 -12.00
N VAL A 306 2.38 9.13 -10.67
CA VAL A 306 1.81 8.15 -9.74
C VAL A 306 0.28 8.21 -9.73
N ALA A 307 -0.29 9.41 -9.68
CA ALA A 307 -1.75 9.56 -9.74
C ALA A 307 -2.29 9.11 -11.10
N SER A 308 -1.57 9.39 -12.19
CA SER A 308 -1.96 8.97 -13.55
C SER A 308 -1.90 7.45 -13.70
N TYR A 309 -0.87 6.81 -13.16
CA TYR A 309 -0.77 5.34 -13.12
C TYR A 309 -1.89 4.71 -12.29
N ALA A 310 -2.20 5.27 -11.12
CA ALA A 310 -3.33 4.80 -10.31
C ALA A 310 -4.66 4.92 -11.07
N ALA A 311 -4.87 6.03 -11.78
CA ALA A 311 -6.06 6.25 -12.61
C ALA A 311 -6.14 5.28 -13.81
N GLU A 312 -5.01 4.94 -14.44
CA GLU A 312 -4.95 3.92 -15.51
C GLU A 312 -5.36 2.54 -14.97
N LEU A 313 -4.76 2.11 -13.86
CA LEU A 313 -5.08 0.84 -13.21
C LEU A 313 -6.55 0.76 -12.78
N LEU A 314 -7.09 1.88 -12.29
CA LEU A 314 -8.49 2.00 -11.91
C LEU A 314 -9.42 1.90 -13.12
N ALA A 315 -9.08 2.56 -14.23
CA ALA A 315 -9.84 2.48 -15.47
C ALA A 315 -9.84 1.05 -16.05
N ASP A 316 -8.71 0.36 -15.99
CA ASP A 316 -8.63 -1.06 -16.35
C ASP A 316 -9.55 -1.93 -15.48
N ALA A 317 -9.49 -1.76 -14.16
CA ALA A 317 -10.32 -2.53 -13.23
C ALA A 317 -11.82 -2.28 -13.50
N ALA A 318 -12.20 -1.03 -13.75
CA ALA A 318 -13.58 -0.68 -14.09
C ALA A 318 -14.04 -1.30 -15.42
N ARG A 319 -13.18 -1.33 -16.45
CA ARG A 319 -13.48 -1.99 -17.73
C ARG A 319 -13.68 -3.50 -17.55
N LEU A 320 -12.84 -4.14 -16.74
CA LEU A 320 -12.96 -5.57 -16.43
C LEU A 320 -14.26 -5.87 -15.69
N LEU A 321 -14.64 -5.05 -14.71
CA LEU A 321 -15.94 -5.16 -14.03
C LEU A 321 -17.11 -5.06 -15.02
N VAL A 322 -17.11 -4.08 -15.92
CA VAL A 322 -18.18 -3.93 -16.90
C VAL A 322 -18.26 -5.16 -17.82
N ALA A 323 -17.12 -5.69 -18.25
CA ALA A 323 -17.07 -6.91 -19.06
C ALA A 323 -17.62 -8.13 -18.29
N GLU A 324 -17.28 -8.26 -17.00
CA GLU A 324 -17.79 -9.31 -16.11
C GLU A 324 -19.31 -9.21 -15.97
N LEU A 325 -19.86 -8.05 -15.63
CA LEU A 325 -21.29 -7.84 -15.45
C LEU A 325 -22.11 -8.10 -16.74
N ARG A 326 -21.52 -7.83 -17.92
CA ARG A 326 -22.14 -8.18 -19.21
C ARG A 326 -22.15 -9.68 -19.48
N ALA A 327 -21.11 -10.38 -19.05
CA ALA A 327 -20.93 -11.82 -19.30
C ALA A 327 -21.69 -12.69 -18.28
N THR A 328 -22.07 -12.13 -17.13
CA THR A 328 -22.82 -12.82 -16.08
C THR A 328 -24.17 -13.34 -16.57
N SER A 329 -24.40 -14.64 -16.36
CA SER A 329 -25.65 -15.35 -16.67
C SER A 329 -26.63 -15.45 -15.50
N ASP A 330 -26.34 -14.80 -14.37
CA ASP A 330 -27.17 -14.82 -13.17
C ASP A 330 -28.56 -14.22 -13.41
N ASP A 331 -29.47 -14.54 -12.49
CA ASP A 331 -30.88 -14.17 -12.54
C ASP A 331 -31.07 -12.66 -12.69
N ASP A 332 -31.76 -12.30 -13.77
CA ASP A 332 -32.09 -10.93 -14.18
C ASP A 332 -32.89 -10.15 -13.11
N ALA A 333 -33.51 -10.85 -12.15
CA ALA A 333 -34.25 -10.27 -11.04
C ALA A 333 -33.36 -9.82 -9.85
N SER A 334 -32.09 -10.19 -9.81
CA SER A 334 -31.20 -9.87 -8.67
C SER A 334 -31.04 -8.36 -8.50
N LEU A 335 -31.18 -7.85 -7.27
CA LEU A 335 -31.13 -6.41 -6.97
C LEU A 335 -29.69 -5.92 -6.75
N LEU A 336 -29.46 -4.62 -6.90
CA LEU A 336 -28.13 -4.03 -6.77
C LEU A 336 -27.99 -3.23 -5.48
N LEU A 337 -26.84 -3.40 -4.83
CA LEU A 337 -26.39 -2.54 -3.75
C LEU A 337 -24.91 -2.22 -3.92
N VAL A 338 -24.45 -1.14 -3.30
CA VAL A 338 -23.03 -0.81 -3.17
C VAL A 338 -22.55 -1.10 -1.75
N SER A 339 -21.32 -1.58 -1.59
CA SER A 339 -20.69 -1.72 -0.28
C SER A 339 -19.20 -1.40 -0.34
N TRP A 340 -18.72 -0.61 0.62
CA TRP A 340 -17.29 -0.42 0.90
C TRP A 340 -16.75 -1.47 1.87
N GLY A 341 -17.50 -2.55 2.07
CA GLY A 341 -17.20 -3.57 3.05
C GLY A 341 -17.76 -3.17 4.41
N ASP A 342 -18.95 -3.68 4.70
CA ASP A 342 -19.65 -3.42 5.95
C ASP A 342 -19.41 -4.58 6.91
N LEU A 343 -18.63 -4.33 7.97
CA LEU A 343 -18.81 -5.07 9.20
C LEU A 343 -20.19 -4.68 9.72
N ALA A 344 -21.00 -5.66 10.17
CA ALA A 344 -22.45 -5.58 10.45
C ALA A 344 -22.99 -4.40 11.31
N ARG A 345 -22.18 -3.40 11.66
CA ARG A 345 -22.48 -2.25 12.52
C ARG A 345 -22.01 -0.90 12.00
N GLN A 346 -21.34 -0.80 10.84
CA GLN A 346 -20.66 0.45 10.44
C GLN A 346 -21.41 1.31 9.43
N GLY A 347 -22.42 0.77 8.77
CA GLY A 347 -23.26 1.59 7.90
C GLY A 347 -22.62 1.88 6.56
N ARG A 348 -21.93 0.90 5.95
CA ARG A 348 -21.09 1.11 4.75
C ARG A 348 -21.67 0.54 3.45
N SER A 349 -22.99 0.34 3.43
CA SER A 349 -23.70 -0.20 2.27
C SER A 349 -24.94 0.62 1.96
N ALA A 350 -25.37 0.64 0.69
CA ALA A 350 -26.60 1.31 0.29
C ALA A 350 -27.20 0.63 -0.94
N PRO A 351 -28.53 0.51 -1.05
CA PRO A 351 -29.16 0.00 -2.27
C PRO A 351 -28.95 0.99 -3.42
N ILE A 352 -28.79 0.47 -4.64
CA ILE A 352 -28.76 1.31 -5.84
C ILE A 352 -30.20 1.60 -6.25
N VAL A 353 -30.59 2.86 -6.31
CA VAL A 353 -31.99 3.27 -6.52
C VAL A 353 -32.24 3.95 -7.86
N HIS A 354 -31.20 4.51 -8.48
CA HIS A 354 -31.31 5.20 -9.76
C HIS A 354 -30.02 5.03 -10.57
N LEU A 355 -30.12 5.09 -11.90
CA LEU A 355 -28.97 5.11 -12.79
C LEU A 355 -29.14 6.13 -13.90
N GLU A 356 -28.02 6.68 -14.35
CA GLU A 356 -27.93 7.65 -15.44
C GLU A 356 -26.82 7.22 -16.40
N GLN A 357 -27.12 7.20 -17.69
CA GLN A 357 -26.10 7.04 -18.73
C GLN A 357 -25.58 8.41 -19.12
N SER A 358 -24.28 8.53 -19.37
CA SER A 358 -23.75 9.72 -20.05
C SER A 358 -24.32 9.83 -21.47
N ASP A 359 -24.31 11.05 -22.01
CA ASP A 359 -24.81 11.36 -23.35
C ASP A 359 -24.12 10.53 -24.46
N GLU A 360 -22.87 10.11 -24.24
CA GLU A 360 -22.11 9.25 -25.15
C GLU A 360 -22.25 7.75 -24.83
N GLY A 361 -22.94 7.37 -23.75
CA GLY A 361 -23.13 5.99 -23.30
C GLY A 361 -21.86 5.28 -22.83
N ARG A 362 -20.71 5.96 -22.75
CA ARG A 362 -19.41 5.39 -22.36
C ARG A 362 -19.24 5.27 -20.85
N SER A 363 -20.12 5.86 -20.08
CA SER A 363 -20.15 5.74 -18.62
C SER A 363 -21.58 5.63 -18.11
N VAL A 364 -21.77 4.84 -17.06
CA VAL A 364 -23.02 4.81 -16.29
C VAL A 364 -22.72 5.25 -14.87
N HIS A 365 -23.56 6.15 -14.38
CA HIS A 365 -23.53 6.66 -13.03
C HIS A 365 -24.69 6.06 -12.23
N LEU A 366 -24.38 5.50 -11.06
CA LEU A 366 -25.34 4.89 -10.16
C LEU A 366 -25.54 5.81 -8.96
N HIS A 367 -26.79 5.97 -8.56
CA HIS A 367 -27.15 6.69 -7.35
C HIS A 367 -27.57 5.66 -6.31
N ALA A 368 -26.81 5.61 -5.23
CA ALA A 368 -27.14 4.82 -4.06
C ALA A 368 -28.00 5.65 -3.10
N GLY A 369 -28.87 4.97 -2.36
CA GLY A 369 -29.66 5.58 -1.29
C GLY A 369 -28.81 6.02 -0.09
N GLU A 370 -29.46 6.19 1.05
CA GLU A 370 -28.76 6.48 2.31
C GLU A 370 -27.88 5.31 2.75
N MET A 371 -26.73 5.64 3.32
CA MET A 371 -25.80 4.65 3.87
C MET A 371 -26.39 3.98 5.10
N THR A 372 -26.30 2.66 5.11
CA THR A 372 -26.78 1.79 6.18
C THR A 372 -25.95 0.51 6.24
N THR A 373 -26.24 -0.36 7.20
CA THR A 373 -25.55 -1.65 7.28
C THR A 373 -25.94 -2.52 6.09
N LEU A 374 -25.16 -3.54 5.76
CA LEU A 374 -25.51 -4.51 4.71
C LEU A 374 -26.88 -5.12 4.99
N GLN A 375 -27.17 -5.48 6.25
CA GLN A 375 -28.49 -5.98 6.65
C GLN A 375 -29.60 -4.94 6.47
N GLY A 376 -29.30 -3.66 6.76
CA GLY A 376 -30.22 -2.55 6.51
C GLY A 376 -30.49 -2.31 5.03
N ALA A 377 -29.46 -2.43 4.18
CA ALA A 377 -29.56 -2.23 2.74
C ALA A 377 -30.40 -3.33 2.07
N VAL A 378 -30.31 -4.58 2.57
CA VAL A 378 -31.10 -5.70 2.04
C VAL A 378 -32.52 -5.79 2.64
N GLY A 379 -32.75 -5.27 3.85
CA GLY A 379 -34.04 -5.32 4.56
C GLY A 379 -35.10 -4.31 4.04
N ALA A 380 -36.37 -4.72 3.95
CA ALA A 380 -37.50 -3.93 3.41
C ALA A 380 -38.28 -3.10 4.48
N PRO A 381 -39.16 -2.13 4.13
CA PRO A 381 -39.22 -1.20 3.00
C PRO A 381 -39.06 0.25 3.54
N GLN A 382 -37.86 0.63 3.96
CA GLN A 382 -37.63 2.02 4.41
C GLN A 382 -37.25 2.95 3.26
N PHE A 383 -37.07 2.41 2.05
CA PHE A 383 -36.65 3.18 0.89
C PHE A 383 -37.87 3.77 0.18
N SER A 384 -37.72 5.03 -0.24
CA SER A 384 -38.71 5.73 -1.05
C SER A 384 -38.82 5.20 -2.49
N SER A 385 -37.84 4.40 -2.93
CA SER A 385 -37.76 3.81 -4.27
C SER A 385 -37.26 2.36 -4.24
N GLU A 386 -37.72 1.56 -5.20
CA GLU A 386 -37.29 0.17 -5.37
C GLU A 386 -35.84 0.11 -5.90
N PRO A 387 -34.97 -0.77 -5.38
CA PRO A 387 -33.63 -0.94 -5.89
C PRO A 387 -33.61 -1.40 -7.36
N ILE A 388 -32.58 -0.98 -8.10
CA ILE A 388 -32.38 -1.37 -9.49
C ILE A 388 -31.94 -2.84 -9.58
N SER A 389 -32.47 -3.56 -10.57
CA SER A 389 -32.05 -4.92 -10.90
C SER A 389 -30.78 -4.99 -11.75
N LEU A 390 -30.08 -6.12 -11.69
CA LEU A 390 -28.95 -6.41 -12.56
C LEU A 390 -29.33 -6.32 -14.05
N SER A 391 -30.52 -6.78 -14.44
CA SER A 391 -30.99 -6.70 -15.83
C SER A 391 -31.10 -5.27 -16.34
N THR A 392 -31.57 -4.36 -15.50
CA THR A 392 -31.67 -2.92 -15.81
C THR A 392 -30.27 -2.33 -15.99
N LEU A 393 -29.33 -2.67 -15.11
CA LEU A 393 -27.94 -2.25 -15.24
C LEU A 393 -27.30 -2.82 -16.52
N ARG A 394 -27.50 -4.11 -16.84
CA ARG A 394 -26.94 -4.74 -18.04
C ARG A 394 -27.40 -4.04 -19.32
N ALA A 395 -28.68 -3.70 -19.40
CA ALA A 395 -29.22 -2.93 -20.53
C ALA A 395 -28.49 -1.57 -20.67
N ALA A 396 -28.25 -0.89 -19.53
CA ALA A 396 -27.58 0.39 -19.50
C ALA A 396 -26.06 0.32 -19.80
N ILE A 397 -25.39 -0.79 -19.50
CA ILE A 397 -23.93 -0.89 -19.70
C ILE A 397 -23.54 -1.44 -21.07
N THR A 398 -24.44 -1.53 -22.05
CA THR A 398 -24.11 -2.15 -23.36
C THR A 398 -22.85 -1.57 -24.01
N ASN A 399 -22.65 -0.24 -23.94
CA ASN A 399 -21.49 0.46 -24.50
C ASN A 399 -20.58 1.13 -23.44
N ALA A 400 -20.91 0.98 -22.16
CA ALA A 400 -20.15 1.61 -21.09
C ALA A 400 -18.74 1.04 -20.96
N GLU A 401 -17.78 1.86 -20.56
CA GLU A 401 -16.42 1.43 -20.21
C GLU A 401 -16.17 1.55 -18.71
N ARG A 402 -17.03 2.29 -17.99
CA ARG A 402 -16.87 2.57 -16.58
C ARG A 402 -18.22 2.70 -15.87
N LEU A 403 -18.25 2.22 -14.64
CA LEU A 403 -19.32 2.46 -13.68
C LEU A 403 -18.82 3.36 -12.56
N THR A 404 -19.63 4.32 -12.17
CA THR A 404 -19.38 5.16 -10.99
C THR A 404 -20.60 5.16 -10.10
N VAL A 405 -20.39 5.44 -8.81
CA VAL A 405 -21.47 5.52 -7.82
C VAL A 405 -21.32 6.79 -7.00
N SER A 406 -22.44 7.43 -6.69
CA SER A 406 -22.55 8.44 -5.62
C SER A 406 -23.58 7.96 -4.61
N VAL A 407 -23.39 8.35 -3.35
CA VAL A 407 -24.28 8.03 -2.25
C VAL A 407 -25.10 9.27 -1.90
N ALA A 408 -26.36 9.07 -1.50
CA ALA A 408 -27.21 10.16 -1.03
C ALA A 408 -26.49 11.02 0.04
N ALA A 409 -26.66 12.34 -0.06
CA ALA A 409 -25.99 13.36 0.74
C ALA A 409 -24.46 13.51 0.51
N SER A 410 -23.77 12.60 -0.19
CA SER A 410 -22.34 12.80 -0.51
C SER A 410 -22.14 13.43 -1.89
N ASP A 411 -21.27 14.44 -1.98
CA ASP A 411 -20.84 15.02 -3.27
C ASP A 411 -19.78 14.14 -3.99
N GLY A 412 -19.37 13.03 -3.37
CA GLY A 412 -18.33 12.15 -3.87
C GLY A 412 -18.82 11.16 -4.93
N ARG A 413 -18.03 11.00 -5.99
CA ARG A 413 -18.17 9.88 -6.93
C ARG A 413 -17.03 8.89 -6.75
N SER A 414 -17.38 7.62 -6.62
CA SER A 414 -16.41 6.52 -6.57
C SER A 414 -16.52 5.65 -7.82
N THR A 415 -15.39 5.14 -8.31
CA THR A 415 -15.40 4.18 -9.43
C THR A 415 -15.64 2.78 -8.91
N LEU A 416 -16.52 2.02 -9.55
CA LEU A 416 -16.73 0.61 -9.22
C LEU A 416 -15.66 -0.26 -9.88
N ILE A 417 -15.12 -1.21 -9.13
CA ILE A 417 -14.00 -2.06 -9.57
C ILE A 417 -14.24 -3.56 -9.40
N ALA A 418 -15.23 -3.97 -8.62
CA ALA A 418 -15.64 -5.36 -8.50
C ALA A 418 -17.14 -5.47 -8.24
N ALA A 419 -17.67 -6.67 -8.44
CA ALA A 419 -19.01 -7.03 -8.07
C ALA A 419 -19.06 -8.49 -7.63
N GLN A 420 -20.03 -8.84 -6.80
CA GLN A 420 -20.21 -10.22 -6.36
C GLN A 420 -21.66 -10.53 -6.00
N PRO A 421 -22.11 -11.76 -6.20
CA PRO A 421 -23.41 -12.19 -5.72
C PRO A 421 -23.41 -12.29 -4.19
N HIS A 422 -24.53 -11.91 -3.60
CA HIS A 422 -24.81 -12.02 -2.17
C HIS A 422 -26.24 -12.53 -2.00
N HIS A 423 -26.42 -13.47 -1.06
CA HIS A 423 -27.72 -14.03 -0.75
C HIS A 423 -28.12 -13.65 0.67
N ALA A 424 -29.12 -12.79 0.79
CA ALA A 424 -29.73 -12.44 2.06
C ALA A 424 -30.90 -13.40 2.36
N SER A 425 -30.98 -13.89 3.59
CA SER A 425 -32.09 -14.75 4.02
C SER A 425 -33.41 -14.00 4.21
N THR A 426 -33.37 -12.67 4.21
CA THR A 426 -34.50 -11.76 4.44
C THR A 426 -34.32 -10.50 3.59
N GLY A 427 -35.38 -9.93 3.03
CA GLY A 427 -35.27 -8.67 2.28
C GLY A 427 -36.26 -8.52 1.13
N TYR A 428 -35.99 -7.55 0.24
CA TYR A 428 -36.68 -7.40 -1.04
C TYR A 428 -36.41 -8.59 -1.98
N GLY A 429 -37.38 -8.89 -2.85
CA GLY A 429 -37.24 -9.90 -3.89
C GLY A 429 -37.10 -11.32 -3.35
N ASP A 430 -36.29 -12.14 -4.03
CA ASP A 430 -35.94 -13.51 -3.65
C ASP A 430 -34.71 -13.59 -2.71
N GLY A 431 -34.23 -12.43 -2.23
CA GLY A 431 -33.05 -12.33 -1.38
C GLY A 431 -31.73 -12.35 -2.15
N ARG A 432 -31.73 -12.35 -3.49
CA ARG A 432 -30.50 -12.29 -4.30
C ARG A 432 -30.11 -10.84 -4.61
N TRP A 433 -28.87 -10.53 -4.29
CA TRP A 433 -28.26 -9.22 -4.48
C TRP A 433 -26.94 -9.33 -5.21
N TRP A 434 -26.60 -8.29 -5.93
CA TRP A 434 -25.27 -8.04 -6.44
C TRP A 434 -24.67 -6.86 -5.69
N VAL A 435 -23.57 -7.14 -4.99
CA VAL A 435 -22.82 -6.15 -4.21
C VAL A 435 -21.74 -5.57 -5.10
N LEU A 436 -21.89 -4.30 -5.46
CA LEU A 436 -20.93 -3.52 -6.21
C LEU A 436 -19.90 -2.92 -5.25
N VAL A 437 -18.62 -3.01 -5.61
CA VAL A 437 -17.49 -2.61 -4.76
C VAL A 437 -16.79 -1.39 -5.36
N PRO A 438 -16.84 -0.23 -4.68
CA PRO A 438 -16.13 0.96 -5.11
C PRO A 438 -14.65 0.92 -4.72
N ALA A 439 -13.82 1.63 -5.48
CA ALA A 439 -12.45 1.92 -5.11
C ALA A 439 -12.38 3.09 -4.11
N GLY A 440 -11.39 3.04 -3.22
CA GLY A 440 -11.12 4.11 -2.26
C GLY A 440 -11.97 4.01 -0.99
N ALA A 441 -11.84 5.01 -0.11
CA ALA A 441 -12.57 5.06 1.15
C ALA A 441 -14.07 5.29 0.93
N ALA A 442 -14.89 4.81 1.87
CA ALA A 442 -16.30 5.17 1.92
C ALA A 442 -16.43 6.71 2.06
N PRO A 443 -17.41 7.35 1.40
CA PRO A 443 -17.71 8.75 1.65
C PRO A 443 -18.04 8.94 3.14
N ALA A 444 -17.52 10.00 3.74
CA ALA A 444 -17.88 10.36 5.11
C ALA A 444 -19.39 10.65 5.15
N PRO A 445 -20.11 10.22 6.21
CA PRO A 445 -21.48 10.68 6.41
C PRO A 445 -21.47 12.20 6.49
N VAL A 446 -22.47 12.85 5.87
CA VAL A 446 -22.64 14.29 6.05
C VAL A 446 -22.99 14.53 7.50
N GLU A 447 -22.08 15.16 8.24
CA GLU A 447 -22.43 15.73 9.53
C GLU A 447 -23.47 16.83 9.26
N HIS A 448 -24.73 16.58 9.60
CA HIS A 448 -25.75 17.61 9.62
C HIS A 448 -25.33 18.66 10.67
N ALA A 449 -24.81 19.79 10.19
CA ALA A 449 -24.43 20.95 11.00
C ALA A 449 -25.65 21.65 11.61
#